data_AF-A0A433A7D7-F1
#
_entry.id   AF-A0A433A7D7-F1
#
_cell.length_a   1.000
_cell.length_b   1.000
_cell.length_c   1.000
_cell.angle_alpha   90.00
_cell.angle_beta   90.00
_cell.angle_gamma   90.00
#
_symmetry.space_group_name_H-M   'P 1'
#
loop_
_entity.id
_entity.type
_entity.pdbx_description
1 polymer ?
#
loop_
_entity_poly.entity_id
_entity_poly.type
_entity_poly.pdbx_seq_one_letter_code
_entity_poly.pdbx_strand_id
1 'polypeptide(L)'
;MADDPSLKAIVTELARETSSYGQKRGELERLLEGMVPDPADAVGDLMSWSEEFGREHAIELFQNDLHTYPANPEVTEELWPERARQVSEGVDALLDSQDRLDELTLARERAEGRQGTAERALNIQGEEFELDGGSRILRDREGHEIDLGVEPELSLTQEHARDVGAGPAQPDRGDHDRTRERSR
;
A
#
# COMPACT_ATOMS: atom_id res chain seq x y z
N MET A 1 -35.35 0.16 -8.83
CA MET A 1 -33.93 0.35 -9.22
C MET A 1 -33.64 -0.69 -10.27
N ALA A 2 -33.41 -0.27 -11.51
CA ALA A 2 -33.16 -1.18 -12.62
C ALA A 2 -31.77 -1.82 -12.44
N ASP A 3 -31.66 -3.12 -12.73
CA ASP A 3 -30.39 -3.83 -12.87
C ASP A 3 -29.53 -3.11 -13.91
N ASP A 4 -28.57 -2.29 -13.47
CA ASP A 4 -27.57 -1.74 -14.37
C ASP A 4 -26.59 -2.88 -14.74
N PRO A 5 -26.58 -3.37 -16.00
CA PRO A 5 -25.72 -4.45 -16.41
C PRO A 5 -24.23 -4.11 -16.25
N SER A 6 -23.87 -2.82 -16.26
CA SER A 6 -22.51 -2.35 -16.00
C SER A 6 -22.12 -2.54 -14.52
N LEU A 7 -22.99 -2.13 -13.60
CA LEU A 7 -22.75 -2.30 -12.16
C LEU A 7 -22.63 -3.79 -11.79
N LYS A 8 -23.50 -4.63 -12.35
CA LYS A 8 -23.44 -6.08 -12.13
C LYS A 8 -22.13 -6.70 -12.62
N ALA A 9 -21.62 -6.24 -13.76
CA ALA A 9 -20.33 -6.68 -14.28
C ALA A 9 -19.17 -6.28 -13.35
N ILE A 10 -19.15 -5.02 -12.91
CA ILE A 10 -18.13 -4.50 -11.97
C ILE A 10 -18.14 -5.29 -10.66
N VAL A 11 -19.32 -5.52 -10.06
CA VAL A 11 -19.43 -6.30 -8.81
C VAL A 11 -18.96 -7.75 -8.99
N THR A 12 -19.25 -8.35 -10.14
CA THR A 12 -18.80 -9.71 -10.45
C THR A 12 -17.28 -9.76 -10.60
N GLU A 13 -16.69 -8.77 -11.26
CA GLU A 13 -15.25 -8.67 -11.45
C GLU A 13 -14.53 -8.38 -10.13
N LEU A 14 -15.07 -7.50 -9.29
CA LEU A 14 -14.55 -7.21 -7.95
C LEU A 14 -14.53 -8.46 -7.06
N ALA A 15 -15.60 -9.28 -7.08
CA ALA A 15 -15.62 -10.55 -6.35
C ALA A 15 -14.57 -11.56 -6.85
N ARG A 16 -14.37 -11.60 -8.18
CA ARG A 16 -13.35 -12.45 -8.80
C ARG A 16 -11.94 -11.97 -8.43
N GLU A 17 -11.69 -10.68 -8.50
CA GLU A 17 -10.38 -10.11 -8.17
C GLU A 17 -10.09 -10.27 -6.67
N THR A 18 -11.07 -10.08 -5.79
CA THR A 18 -10.92 -10.33 -4.35
C THR A 18 -10.48 -11.79 -4.09
N SER A 19 -11.09 -12.74 -4.81
CA SER A 19 -10.71 -14.16 -4.71
C SER A 19 -9.30 -14.42 -5.27
N SER A 20 -8.93 -13.75 -6.36
CA SER A 20 -7.59 -13.80 -6.98
C SER A 20 -6.52 -13.24 -6.05
N TYR A 21 -6.80 -12.10 -5.40
CA TYR A 21 -5.95 -11.47 -4.40
C TYR A 21 -5.70 -12.41 -3.22
N GLY A 22 -6.75 -12.98 -2.63
CA GLY A 22 -6.61 -13.93 -1.52
C GLY A 22 -5.78 -15.16 -1.88
N GLN A 23 -5.87 -15.66 -3.12
CA GLN A 23 -5.03 -16.76 -3.60
C GLN A 23 -3.56 -16.36 -3.70
N LYS A 24 -3.25 -15.18 -4.26
CA LYS A 24 -1.88 -14.65 -4.36
C LYS A 24 -1.27 -14.39 -3.00
N ARG A 25 -2.06 -13.79 -2.09
CA ARG A 25 -1.64 -13.58 -0.70
C ARG A 25 -1.26 -14.91 -0.05
N GLY A 26 -2.13 -15.92 -0.14
CA GLY A 26 -1.84 -17.26 0.39
C GLY A 26 -0.72 -18.01 -0.33
N GLU A 27 -0.39 -17.67 -1.58
CA GLU A 27 0.83 -18.16 -2.25
C GLU A 27 2.08 -17.52 -1.66
N LEU A 28 2.06 -16.21 -1.42
CA LEU A 28 3.17 -15.47 -0.84
C LEU A 28 3.41 -15.86 0.63
N GLU A 29 2.36 -16.02 1.42
CA GLU A 29 2.44 -16.54 2.79
C GLU A 29 3.13 -17.92 2.82
N ARG A 30 2.78 -18.81 1.89
CA ARG A 30 3.45 -20.12 1.75
C ARG A 30 4.90 -20.05 1.29
N LEU A 31 5.29 -19.02 0.54
CA LEU A 31 6.69 -18.79 0.19
C LEU A 31 7.51 -18.35 1.40
N LEU A 32 6.88 -17.59 2.31
CA LEU A 32 7.47 -17.09 3.55
C LEU A 32 7.42 -18.11 4.69
N GLU A 33 6.59 -19.15 4.59
CA GLU A 33 6.57 -20.26 5.54
C GLU A 33 7.97 -20.86 5.75
N GLY A 34 8.39 -20.90 7.01
CA GLY A 34 9.70 -21.42 7.38
C GLY A 34 10.86 -20.46 7.08
N MET A 35 10.61 -19.26 6.53
CA MET A 35 11.57 -18.16 6.46
C MET A 35 11.35 -17.16 7.59
N VAL A 36 10.09 -16.85 7.88
CA VAL A 36 9.69 -15.89 8.91
C VAL A 36 8.77 -16.55 9.94
N PRO A 37 8.71 -16.05 11.19
CA PRO A 37 7.86 -16.61 12.23
C PRO A 37 6.35 -16.49 11.96
N ASP A 38 5.94 -15.36 11.37
CA ASP A 38 4.56 -15.07 11.00
C ASP A 38 4.49 -14.61 9.54
N PRO A 39 4.18 -15.54 8.60
CA PRO A 39 4.07 -15.21 7.18
C PRO A 39 2.95 -14.23 6.86
N ALA A 40 1.84 -14.26 7.61
CA ALA A 40 0.69 -13.40 7.34
C ALA A 40 0.99 -11.94 7.68
N ASP A 41 1.62 -11.71 8.83
CA ASP A 41 2.10 -10.38 9.23
C ASP A 41 3.20 -9.90 8.26
N ALA A 42 4.13 -10.77 7.87
CA ALA A 42 5.21 -10.40 6.95
C ALA A 42 4.71 -9.96 5.57
N VAL A 43 3.65 -10.59 5.04
CA VAL A 43 3.00 -10.12 3.80
C VAL A 43 2.33 -8.76 4.01
N GLY A 44 1.69 -8.55 5.16
CA GLY A 44 1.08 -7.26 5.52
C GLY A 44 2.10 -6.13 5.51
N ASP A 45 3.23 -6.34 6.19
CA ASP A 45 4.35 -5.38 6.26
C ASP A 45 4.98 -5.13 4.89
N LEU A 46 5.20 -6.18 4.08
CA LEU A 46 5.72 -6.04 2.72
C LEU A 46 4.81 -5.18 1.84
N MET A 47 3.50 -5.36 1.94
CA MET A 47 2.53 -4.53 1.23
C MET A 47 2.60 -3.08 1.72
N SER A 48 2.60 -2.86 3.03
CA SER A 48 2.70 -1.51 3.62
C SER A 48 3.99 -0.79 3.24
N TRP A 49 5.15 -1.46 3.30
CA TRP A 49 6.42 -0.87 2.88
C TRP A 49 6.45 -0.58 1.38
N SER A 50 5.80 -1.42 0.56
CA SER A 50 5.73 -1.20 -0.89
C SER A 50 4.92 0.05 -1.22
N GLU A 51 3.85 0.32 -0.46
CA GLU A 51 3.05 1.55 -0.59
C GLU A 51 3.81 2.78 -0.06
N GLU A 52 4.53 2.67 1.06
CA GLU A 52 5.21 3.80 1.69
C GLU A 52 6.52 4.20 0.99
N PHE A 53 7.37 3.21 0.66
CA PHE A 53 8.73 3.44 0.17
C PHE A 53 8.92 3.05 -1.30
N GLY A 54 7.90 2.46 -1.91
CA GLY A 54 7.99 1.86 -3.23
C GLY A 54 8.53 0.43 -3.18
N ARG A 55 8.07 -0.35 -4.15
CA ARG A 55 8.37 -1.77 -4.32
C ARG A 55 9.86 -2.11 -4.20
N GLU A 56 10.72 -1.44 -4.96
CA GLU A 56 12.16 -1.76 -4.97
C GLU A 56 12.76 -1.65 -3.57
N HIS A 57 12.40 -0.59 -2.83
CA HIS A 57 12.91 -0.37 -1.49
C HIS A 57 12.31 -1.34 -0.46
N ALA A 58 11.02 -1.69 -0.59
CA ALA A 58 10.41 -2.68 0.28
C ALA A 58 11.09 -4.07 0.18
N ILE A 59 11.46 -4.47 -1.04
CA ILE A 59 12.19 -5.71 -1.27
C ILE A 59 13.64 -5.62 -0.76
N GLU A 60 14.31 -4.48 -0.95
CA GLU A 60 15.64 -4.25 -0.35
C GLU A 60 15.59 -4.32 1.18
N LEU A 61 14.58 -3.73 1.82
CA LEU A 61 14.38 -3.79 3.27
C LEU A 61 14.17 -5.23 3.72
N PHE A 62 13.28 -5.97 3.06
CA PHE A 62 13.06 -7.38 3.35
C PHE A 62 14.33 -8.23 3.17
N GLN A 63 15.11 -7.96 2.13
CA GLN A 63 16.36 -8.69 1.87
C GLN A 63 17.45 -8.41 2.90
N ASN A 64 17.58 -7.17 3.35
CA ASN A 64 18.67 -6.73 4.21
C ASN A 64 18.34 -6.81 5.70
N ASP A 65 17.06 -6.91 6.07
CA ASP A 65 16.62 -6.91 7.45
C ASP A 65 16.32 -8.31 7.98
N LEU A 66 17.39 -9.13 8.05
CA LEU A 66 17.38 -10.45 8.67
C LEU A 66 17.08 -10.40 10.20
N HIS A 67 17.02 -9.21 10.79
CA HIS A 67 16.82 -8.98 12.22
C HIS A 67 15.36 -8.66 12.56
N THR A 68 14.62 -8.01 11.65
CA THR A 68 13.17 -7.76 11.79
C THR A 68 12.36 -9.04 11.63
N TYR A 69 12.76 -9.93 10.72
CA TYR A 69 12.27 -11.30 10.67
C TYR A 69 13.40 -12.22 11.08
N PRO A 70 13.45 -12.74 12.33
CA PRO A 70 14.50 -13.68 12.70
C PRO A 70 14.37 -14.88 11.79
N ALA A 71 15.29 -14.95 10.81
CA ALA A 71 15.29 -16.01 9.83
C ALA A 71 15.34 -17.33 10.57
N ASN A 72 14.48 -18.27 10.17
CA ASN A 72 14.56 -19.64 10.66
C ASN A 72 16.03 -20.09 10.55
N PRO A 73 16.66 -20.64 11.61
CA PRO A 73 18.05 -21.06 11.60
C PRO A 73 18.40 -22.06 10.49
N GLU A 74 17.42 -22.66 9.83
CA GLU A 74 17.57 -23.53 8.66
C GLU A 74 17.73 -22.80 7.32
N VAL A 75 17.37 -21.51 7.24
CA VAL A 75 17.56 -20.69 6.04
C VAL A 75 18.96 -20.10 6.05
N THR A 76 19.84 -20.68 5.23
CA THR A 76 21.21 -20.19 5.08
C THR A 76 21.25 -18.90 4.27
N GLU A 77 22.25 -18.04 4.53
CA GLU A 77 22.50 -16.81 3.75
C GLU A 77 22.61 -17.08 2.22
N GLU A 78 23.01 -18.29 1.82
CA GLU A 78 23.11 -18.69 0.41
C GLU A 78 21.75 -18.93 -0.27
N LEU A 79 20.72 -19.34 0.47
CA LEU A 79 19.37 -19.60 -0.08
C LEU A 79 18.49 -18.34 -0.09
N TRP A 80 18.87 -17.33 0.69
CA TRP A 80 18.10 -16.11 0.87
C TRP A 80 17.87 -15.32 -0.43
N PRO A 81 18.86 -15.09 -1.33
CA PRO A 81 18.67 -14.28 -2.52
C PRO A 81 17.66 -14.87 -3.51
N GLU A 82 17.68 -16.19 -3.73
CA GLU A 82 16.72 -16.85 -4.63
C GLU A 82 15.31 -16.84 -4.05
N ARG A 83 15.19 -17.01 -2.73
CA ARG A 83 13.89 -16.90 -2.04
C ARG A 83 13.35 -15.47 -2.07
N ALA A 84 14.20 -14.48 -1.84
CA ALA A 84 13.81 -13.08 -1.92
C ALA A 84 13.37 -12.67 -3.34
N ARG A 85 13.95 -13.27 -4.38
CA ARG A 85 13.49 -13.08 -5.77
C ARG A 85 12.07 -13.62 -5.97
N GLN A 86 11.78 -14.82 -5.46
CA GLN A 86 10.43 -15.42 -5.53
C GLN A 86 9.41 -14.63 -4.70
N VAL A 87 9.80 -14.14 -3.53
CA VAL A 87 9.00 -13.22 -2.72
C VAL A 87 8.72 -11.92 -3.49
N SER A 88 9.71 -11.36 -4.18
CA SER A 88 9.53 -10.14 -4.99
C SER A 88 8.50 -10.34 -6.10
N GLU A 89 8.57 -11.45 -6.85
CA GLU A 89 7.58 -11.77 -7.89
C GLU A 89 6.17 -11.94 -7.30
N GLY A 90 6.05 -12.52 -6.11
CA GLY A 90 4.77 -12.66 -5.41
C GLY A 90 4.20 -11.33 -4.92
N VAL A 91 5.06 -10.44 -4.39
CA VAL A 91 4.67 -9.08 -3.99
C VAL A 91 4.16 -8.29 -5.19
N ASP A 92 4.84 -8.38 -6.34
CA ASP A 92 4.40 -7.69 -7.57
C ASP A 92 2.99 -8.10 -7.98
N ALA A 93 2.75 -9.41 -8.03
CA ALA A 93 1.44 -9.93 -8.41
C ALA A 93 0.35 -9.48 -7.43
N LEU A 94 0.69 -9.33 -6.15
CA LEU A 94 -0.23 -8.88 -5.11
C LEU A 94 -0.53 -7.37 -5.22
N LEU A 95 0.48 -6.55 -5.51
CA LEU A 95 0.33 -5.11 -5.77
C LEU A 95 -0.50 -4.86 -7.03
N ASP A 96 -0.23 -5.56 -8.14
CA ASP A 96 -1.02 -5.45 -9.37
C ASP A 96 -2.51 -5.81 -9.11
N SER A 97 -2.74 -6.80 -8.26
CA SER A 97 -4.08 -7.21 -7.85
C SER A 97 -4.74 -6.17 -6.94
N GLN A 98 -3.99 -5.54 -6.03
CA GLN A 98 -4.47 -4.42 -5.20
C GLN A 98 -4.86 -3.22 -6.05
N ASP A 99 -4.00 -2.80 -6.98
CA ASP A 99 -4.29 -1.70 -7.92
C ASP A 99 -5.58 -1.98 -8.70
N ARG A 100 -5.77 -3.24 -9.14
CA ARG A 100 -6.98 -3.64 -9.84
C ARG A 100 -8.23 -3.57 -8.94
N LEU A 101 -8.11 -3.95 -7.67
CA LEU A 101 -9.20 -3.83 -6.70
C LEU A 101 -9.58 -2.38 -6.46
N ASP A 102 -8.61 -1.47 -6.38
CA ASP A 102 -8.85 -0.04 -6.22
C ASP A 102 -9.55 0.55 -7.45
N GLU A 103 -9.11 0.18 -8.66
CA GLU A 103 -9.77 0.58 -9.90
C GLU A 103 -11.23 0.13 -9.97
N LEU A 104 -11.50 -1.13 -9.60
CA LEU A 104 -12.85 -1.71 -9.61
C LEU A 104 -13.73 -1.10 -8.54
N THR A 105 -13.18 -0.85 -7.35
CA THR A 105 -13.89 -0.18 -6.25
C THR A 105 -14.30 1.23 -6.66
N LEU A 106 -13.36 1.99 -7.23
CA LEU A 106 -13.62 3.32 -7.75
C LEU A 106 -14.61 3.31 -8.94
N ALA A 107 -14.53 2.33 -9.84
CA ALA A 107 -15.48 2.18 -10.94
C ALA A 107 -16.90 1.92 -10.42
N ARG A 108 -17.04 1.11 -9.36
CA ARG A 108 -18.33 0.84 -8.70
C ARG A 108 -18.91 2.11 -8.09
N GLU A 109 -18.10 2.88 -7.35
CA GLU A 109 -18.54 4.16 -6.78
C GLU A 109 -19.07 5.12 -7.85
N ARG A 110 -18.38 5.20 -8.99
CA ARG A 110 -18.81 6.04 -10.12
C ARG A 110 -20.14 5.56 -10.69
N ALA A 111 -20.31 4.25 -10.89
CA ALA A 111 -21.54 3.68 -11.41
C ALA A 111 -22.74 3.89 -10.46
N GLU A 112 -22.49 3.89 -9.16
CA GLU A 112 -23.49 4.15 -8.12
C GLU A 112 -23.76 5.65 -7.89
N GLY A 113 -22.99 6.53 -8.53
CA GLY A 113 -23.11 7.98 -8.36
C GLY A 113 -22.63 8.49 -7.00
N ARG A 114 -21.80 7.72 -6.29
CA ARG A 114 -21.20 8.09 -4.99
C ARG A 114 -19.92 8.92 -5.12
N GLN A 115 -19.48 9.23 -6.34
CA GLN A 115 -18.25 9.98 -6.53
C GLN A 115 -18.36 11.40 -5.93
N GLY A 116 -17.52 11.70 -4.93
CA GLY A 116 -17.49 13.02 -4.26
C GLY A 116 -18.34 13.12 -3.00
N THR A 117 -18.95 12.02 -2.54
CA THR A 117 -19.53 11.97 -1.19
C THR A 117 -18.45 11.94 -0.11
N ALA A 118 -18.83 12.32 1.12
CA ALA A 118 -17.97 12.18 2.29
C ALA A 118 -17.69 10.71 2.60
N GLU A 119 -18.66 9.83 2.32
CA GLU A 119 -18.53 8.38 2.40
C GLU A 119 -17.87 7.85 1.13
N ARG A 120 -16.83 7.03 1.27
CA ARG A 120 -16.13 6.37 0.15
C ARG A 120 -15.84 4.92 0.46
N ALA A 121 -15.86 4.06 -0.54
CA ALA A 121 -15.37 2.70 -0.46
C ALA A 121 -13.87 2.68 -0.79
N LEU A 122 -13.09 2.02 0.06
CA LEU A 122 -11.68 1.74 -0.13
C LEU A 122 -11.47 0.24 -0.16
N ASN A 123 -10.49 -0.21 -0.93
CA ASN A 123 -9.96 -1.55 -0.79
C ASN A 123 -8.60 -1.48 -0.10
N ILE A 124 -8.40 -2.24 0.97
CA ILE A 124 -7.14 -2.31 1.70
C ILE A 124 -6.82 -3.79 1.83
N GLN A 125 -5.75 -4.21 1.15
CA GLN A 125 -5.25 -5.58 1.17
C GLN A 125 -6.32 -6.65 0.90
N GLY A 126 -7.18 -6.43 -0.10
CA GLY A 126 -8.24 -7.37 -0.47
C GLY A 126 -9.55 -7.20 0.31
N GLU A 127 -9.57 -6.37 1.36
CA GLU A 127 -10.76 -6.10 2.17
C GLU A 127 -11.37 -4.75 1.82
N GLU A 128 -12.69 -4.67 1.88
CA GLU A 128 -13.41 -3.45 1.52
C GLU A 128 -13.88 -2.72 2.77
N PHE A 129 -13.58 -1.42 2.83
CA PHE A 129 -13.92 -0.52 3.92
C PHE A 129 -14.74 0.65 3.44
N GLU A 130 -15.68 1.10 4.25
CA GLU A 130 -16.35 2.39 4.09
C GLU A 130 -15.65 3.44 4.96
N LEU A 131 -15.06 4.44 4.31
CA LEU A 131 -14.47 5.61 4.96
C LEU A 131 -15.52 6.71 5.08
N ASP A 132 -15.80 7.14 6.31
CA ASP A 132 -16.46 8.43 6.55
C ASP A 132 -15.40 9.54 6.61
N GLY A 133 -15.30 10.32 5.54
CA GLY A 133 -14.34 11.42 5.43
C GLY A 133 -14.54 12.54 6.45
N GLY A 134 -15.71 12.65 7.08
CA GLY A 134 -15.98 13.62 8.14
C GLY A 134 -15.43 13.20 9.49
N SER A 135 -15.42 11.91 9.79
CA SER A 135 -14.99 11.35 11.08
C SER A 135 -13.66 10.59 11.02
N ARG A 136 -13.11 10.34 9.82
CA ARG A 136 -11.92 9.51 9.58
C ARG A 136 -12.04 8.09 10.16
N ILE A 137 -13.26 7.58 10.20
CA ILE A 137 -13.56 6.22 10.63
C ILE A 137 -13.62 5.33 9.39
N LEU A 138 -12.87 4.23 9.40
CA LEU A 138 -13.08 3.10 8.49
C LEU A 138 -14.05 2.12 9.12
N ARG A 139 -14.98 1.60 8.31
CA ARG A 139 -15.88 0.54 8.70
C ARG A 139 -15.70 -0.66 7.77
N ASP A 140 -15.49 -1.84 8.34
CA ASP A 140 -15.51 -3.06 7.54
C ASP A 140 -16.96 -3.48 7.22
N ARG A 141 -17.12 -4.59 6.48
CA ARG A 141 -18.44 -5.14 6.12
C ARG A 141 -19.23 -5.70 7.31
N GLU A 142 -18.56 -6.04 8.41
CA GLU A 142 -19.18 -6.54 9.64
C GLU A 142 -19.60 -5.40 10.57
N GLY A 143 -19.21 -4.16 10.25
CA GLY A 143 -19.50 -2.95 10.98
C GLY A 143 -18.48 -2.63 12.07
N HIS A 144 -17.31 -3.28 12.07
CA HIS A 144 -16.22 -2.92 12.96
C HIS A 144 -15.63 -1.57 12.55
N GLU A 145 -15.51 -0.67 13.52
CA GLU A 145 -15.00 0.68 13.31
C GLU A 145 -13.52 0.76 13.68
N ILE A 146 -12.71 1.28 12.76
CA ILE A 146 -11.30 1.59 12.95
C ILE A 146 -11.16 3.11 12.90
N ASP A 147 -10.77 3.71 14.03
CA ASP A 147 -10.44 5.13 14.11
C ASP A 147 -9.01 5.34 13.59
N LEU A 148 -8.88 6.10 12.50
CA LEU A 148 -7.58 6.40 11.89
C LEU A 148 -6.77 7.46 12.65
N GLY A 149 -7.32 8.01 13.74
CA GLY A 149 -6.64 8.96 14.60
C GLY A 149 -6.51 10.38 14.02
N VAL A 150 -5.94 11.27 14.84
CA VAL A 150 -5.75 12.71 14.59
C VAL A 150 -4.53 12.95 13.69
N GLU A 151 -4.54 14.04 12.90
CA GLU A 151 -3.43 14.47 12.02
C GLU A 151 -2.04 14.27 12.64
N PRO A 152 -1.00 13.95 11.84
CA PRO A 152 0.37 14.09 12.32
C PRO A 152 0.51 15.52 12.84
N GLU A 153 0.93 15.66 14.11
CA GLU A 153 1.23 16.97 14.68
C GLU A 153 2.16 17.68 13.68
N LEU A 154 1.76 18.90 13.28
CA LEU A 154 2.59 19.73 12.41
C LEU A 154 4.00 19.69 12.98
N SER A 155 4.98 19.32 12.15
CA SER A 155 6.35 19.34 12.63
C SER A 155 6.66 20.75 13.14
N LEU A 156 7.54 20.89 14.14
CA LEU A 156 7.94 22.20 14.68
C LEU A 156 8.30 23.22 13.57
N THR A 157 8.79 22.73 12.43
CA THR A 157 9.09 23.54 11.24
C THR A 157 7.83 24.03 10.51
N GLN A 158 6.79 23.20 10.41
CA GLN A 158 5.51 23.56 9.82
C GLN A 158 4.69 24.50 10.73
N GLU A 159 4.73 24.30 12.05
CA GLU A 159 4.15 25.25 13.01
C GLU A 159 4.84 26.62 12.88
N HIS A 160 6.18 26.64 12.88
CA HIS A 160 6.93 27.88 12.73
C HIS A 160 6.68 28.56 11.38
N ALA A 161 6.61 27.80 10.28
CA ALA A 161 6.30 28.31 8.95
C ALA A 161 4.92 28.97 8.88
N ARG A 162 3.91 28.37 9.54
CA ARG A 162 2.57 28.93 9.67
C ARG A 162 2.57 30.23 10.47
N ASP A 163 3.27 30.27 11.60
CA ASP A 163 3.34 31.45 12.47
C ASP A 163 4.04 32.64 11.80
N VAL A 164 5.04 32.39 10.97
CA VAL A 164 5.79 33.45 10.28
C VAL A 164 5.25 33.75 8.86
N GLY A 165 4.19 33.06 8.44
CA GLY A 165 3.61 33.19 7.09
C GLY A 165 4.57 32.76 5.97
N ALA A 166 5.56 31.91 6.28
CA ALA A 166 6.47 31.37 5.29
C ALA A 166 5.76 30.26 4.51
N GLY A 167 5.64 30.44 3.19
CA GLY A 167 5.23 29.37 2.30
C GLY A 167 6.20 28.18 2.35
N PRO A 168 5.78 26.99 1.90
CA PRO A 168 6.65 25.83 1.82
C PRO A 168 7.92 26.19 1.05
N ALA A 169 9.08 25.82 1.59
CA ALA A 169 10.36 26.02 0.92
C ALA A 169 10.30 25.30 -0.43
N GLN A 170 10.15 26.08 -1.51
CA GLN A 170 10.27 25.52 -2.84
C GLN A 170 11.74 25.13 -3.03
N PRO A 171 12.04 23.90 -3.43
CA PRO A 171 13.39 23.55 -3.82
C PRO A 171 13.79 24.47 -4.97
N ASP A 172 14.83 25.26 -4.73
CA ASP A 172 15.36 26.21 -5.70
C ASP A 172 15.80 25.42 -6.94
N ARG A 173 15.03 25.51 -8.03
CA ARG A 173 15.37 24.92 -9.34
C ARG A 173 16.42 25.78 -10.05
N GLY A 174 17.50 26.11 -9.37
CA GLY A 174 18.35 27.22 -9.78
C GLY A 174 19.77 27.22 -9.25
N ASP A 175 20.51 26.11 -9.29
CA ASP A 175 21.99 26.18 -9.47
C ASP A 175 22.65 24.81 -9.75
N HIS A 176 22.26 24.14 -10.84
CA HIS A 176 23.00 22.96 -11.35
C HIS A 176 23.99 23.28 -12.50
N ASP A 177 24.38 24.54 -12.70
CA ASP A 177 25.21 24.91 -13.86
C ASP A 177 26.40 25.83 -13.53
N ARG A 178 27.18 25.50 -12.49
CA ARG A 178 28.41 26.24 -12.15
C ARG A 178 29.67 25.41 -11.88
N THR A 179 29.69 24.11 -12.18
CA THR A 179 30.90 23.27 -11.99
C THR A 179 31.52 22.70 -13.27
N ARG A 180 31.14 23.18 -14.45
CA ARG A 180 31.82 22.85 -15.72
C ARG A 180 32.48 24.06 -16.39
N GLU A 181 33.30 24.81 -15.67
CA GLU A 181 34.33 25.65 -16.31
C GLU A 181 35.36 26.11 -15.28
N ARG A 182 36.23 25.19 -14.86
CA ARG A 182 37.60 25.48 -14.36
C ARG A 182 38.31 24.17 -14.04
N SER A 183 38.80 23.52 -15.08
CA SER A 183 40.05 22.77 -15.01
C SER A 183 40.71 22.89 -16.37
N ARG A 184 41.90 23.45 -16.34
CA ARG A 184 42.83 23.62 -17.47
C ARG A 184 43.28 22.27 -17.99
#